data_AF-A0A9X0AIA7-F1
#
_entry.id   AF-A0A9X0AIA7-F1
#
_cell.length_a   1.000
_cell.length_b   1.000
_cell.length_c   1.000
_cell.angle_alpha   90.00
_cell.angle_beta   90.00
_cell.angle_gamma   90.00
#
_symmetry.space_group_name_H-M   'P 1'
#
loop_
_entity.id
_entity.type
_entity.pdbx_description
1 polymer ?
#
loop_
_entity_poly.entity_id
_entity_poly.type
_entity_poly.pdbx_seq_one_letter_code
_entity_poly.pdbx_strand_id
1 'polypeptide(L)'
;MAKLRGVKVTFANNQKQRAICDISDFRADATWFLPKAKDGDPPPVRTTVWKHMNTVHAGFCIFPDAYCINVGSRKEGDEIWYPADSIFIASGQSVSDTNDGDLTEGLLKSAQRKPCVNQGVIHESAKKPLGILGAEGPNYSVFGLEIENRFTVLNIVKLLG
;
A
#
# COMPACT_ATOMS: atom_id res chain seq x y z
N MET A 1 -2.34 3.83 18.71
CA MET A 1 -1.82 2.55 18.18
C MET A 1 -2.75 1.81 17.21
N ALA A 2 -4.07 2.06 17.18
CA ALA A 2 -4.99 1.35 16.26
C ALA A 2 -4.82 1.69 14.76
N LYS A 3 -4.22 2.83 14.41
CA LYS A 3 -4.22 3.39 13.05
C LYS A 3 -3.39 2.63 12.00
N LEU A 4 -2.41 1.81 12.42
CA LEU A 4 -1.52 1.11 11.49
C LEU A 4 -1.93 -0.34 11.24
N ARG A 5 -2.81 -0.92 12.06
CA ARG A 5 -3.27 -2.30 11.86
C ARG A 5 -4.05 -2.40 10.56
N GLY A 6 -3.78 -3.44 9.77
CA GLY A 6 -4.37 -3.64 8.46
C GLY A 6 -3.62 -2.97 7.30
N VAL A 7 -2.77 -1.97 7.57
CA VAL A 7 -1.90 -1.39 6.54
C VAL A 7 -0.97 -2.47 6.01
N LYS A 8 -0.91 -2.62 4.69
CA LYS A 8 -0.01 -3.57 4.04
C LYS A 8 1.39 -2.98 3.92
N VAL A 9 2.37 -3.83 4.21
CA VAL A 9 3.79 -3.50 4.13
C VAL A 9 4.53 -4.57 3.34
N THR A 10 5.67 -4.19 2.80
CA THR A 10 6.64 -5.09 2.17
C THR A 10 7.93 -5.08 2.99
N PHE A 11 8.56 -6.24 3.12
CA PHE A 11 9.88 -6.34 3.71
C PHE A 11 10.94 -6.15 2.63
N ALA A 12 11.81 -5.14 2.79
CA ALA A 12 12.86 -4.83 1.83
C ALA A 12 12.35 -4.78 0.37
N ASN A 13 13.16 -5.30 -0.58
CA ASN A 13 12.83 -5.40 -2.00
C ASN A 13 11.90 -6.59 -2.34
N ASN A 14 11.26 -7.22 -1.35
CA ASN A 14 10.30 -8.28 -1.61
C ASN A 14 8.96 -7.68 -2.10
N GLN A 15 8.37 -8.27 -3.14
CA GLN A 15 7.06 -7.88 -3.63
C GLN A 15 5.89 -8.40 -2.77
N LYS A 16 6.16 -9.31 -1.83
CA LYS A 16 5.12 -9.90 -0.97
C LYS A 16 4.60 -8.88 0.05
N GLN A 17 3.37 -8.45 -0.16
CA GLN A 17 2.64 -7.60 0.76
C GLN A 17 2.05 -8.42 1.92
N ARG A 18 2.14 -7.87 3.15
CA ARG A 18 1.52 -8.44 4.34
C ARG A 18 0.88 -7.34 5.17
N ALA A 19 -0.27 -7.61 5.79
CA ALA A 19 -0.94 -6.63 6.64
C ALA A 19 -0.29 -6.59 8.03
N ILE A 20 -0.13 -5.39 8.59
CA ILE A 20 0.27 -5.20 9.98
C ILE A 20 -0.82 -5.79 10.88
N CYS A 21 -0.45 -6.79 11.67
CA CYS A 21 -1.31 -7.45 12.64
C CYS A 21 -1.16 -6.82 14.03
N ASP A 22 0.09 -6.51 14.40
CA ASP A 22 0.42 -5.90 15.68
C ASP A 22 1.75 -5.13 15.68
N ILE A 23 1.99 -4.39 16.76
CA ILE A 23 3.23 -3.64 17.02
C ILE A 23 3.72 -4.04 18.41
N SER A 24 5.02 -4.32 18.53
CA SER A 24 5.64 -4.64 19.82
C SER A 24 5.76 -3.39 20.68
N ASP A 25 5.51 -3.52 21.98
CA ASP A 25 5.83 -2.48 22.97
C ASP A 25 7.36 -2.40 23.23
N PHE A 26 8.12 -3.36 22.72
CA PHE A 26 9.57 -3.46 22.87
C PHE A 26 10.30 -3.15 21.56
N ARG A 27 11.57 -2.78 21.72
CA ARG A 27 12.53 -2.57 20.62
C ARG A 27 13.02 -3.90 20.05
N ALA A 28 13.71 -3.87 18.92
CA ALA A 28 14.14 -5.08 18.20
C ALA A 28 15.14 -5.94 18.98
N ASP A 29 15.99 -5.32 19.80
CA ASP A 29 16.92 -6.00 20.71
C ASP A 29 16.23 -6.66 21.92
N ALA A 30 15.02 -6.23 22.26
CA ALA A 30 14.24 -6.72 23.39
C ALA A 30 12.97 -7.50 22.99
N THR A 31 12.58 -7.48 21.72
CA THR A 31 11.44 -8.25 21.20
C THR A 31 11.89 -9.67 20.93
N TRP A 32 11.41 -10.63 21.73
CA TRP A 32 11.71 -12.05 21.58
C TRP A 32 10.63 -12.77 20.79
N PHE A 33 11.05 -13.72 19.97
CA PHE A 33 10.13 -14.62 19.27
C PHE A 33 10.77 -15.98 19.03
N LEU A 34 9.94 -16.95 18.63
CA LEU A 34 10.39 -18.26 18.19
C LEU A 34 10.36 -18.28 16.65
N PRO A 35 11.51 -18.32 15.97
CA PRO A 35 11.53 -18.43 14.52
C PRO A 35 10.85 -19.72 14.06
N LYS A 36 10.19 -19.68 12.91
CA LYS A 36 9.68 -20.91 12.28
C LYS A 36 10.86 -21.73 11.76
N ALA A 37 10.97 -22.98 12.21
CA ALA A 37 11.90 -23.93 11.62
C ALA A 37 11.49 -24.23 10.18
N LYS A 38 12.49 -24.44 9.31
CA LYS A 38 12.25 -25.09 8.02
C LYS A 38 12.30 -26.60 8.23
N ASP A 39 11.66 -27.35 7.36
CA ASP A 39 11.69 -28.82 7.42
C ASP A 39 13.14 -29.32 7.37
N GLY A 40 13.53 -30.10 8.38
CA GLY A 40 14.89 -30.64 8.53
C GLY A 40 15.85 -29.79 9.36
N ASP A 41 15.46 -28.58 9.80
CA ASP A 41 16.28 -27.79 10.73
C ASP A 41 16.15 -28.30 12.18
N PRO A 42 17.18 -28.08 13.02
CA PRO A 42 17.07 -28.28 14.47
C PRO A 42 15.90 -27.47 15.06
N PRO A 43 15.36 -27.88 16.22
CA PRO A 43 14.31 -27.12 16.90
C PRO A 43 14.71 -25.64 17.03
N PRO A 44 13.82 -24.71 16.65
CA PRO A 44 14.15 -23.30 16.67
C PRO A 44 14.36 -22.86 18.13
N VAL A 45 15.35 -22.01 18.35
CA VAL A 45 15.62 -21.42 19.67
C VAL A 45 15.06 -20.01 19.68
N ARG A 46 14.42 -19.62 20.79
CA ARG A 46 13.97 -18.24 20.98
C ARG A 46 15.15 -17.27 20.80
N THR A 47 14.92 -16.23 20.02
CA THR A 47 15.91 -15.19 19.74
C THR A 47 15.23 -13.83 19.69
N THR A 48 16.02 -12.77 19.85
CA THR A 48 15.54 -11.41 19.61
C THR A 48 15.38 -11.17 18.11
N VAL A 49 14.45 -10.29 17.74
CA VAL A 49 14.24 -9.88 16.34
C VAL A 49 15.53 -9.32 15.76
N TRP A 50 16.21 -8.43 16.47
CA TRP A 50 17.48 -7.84 16.01
C TRP A 50 18.55 -8.90 15.71
N LYS A 51 18.75 -9.88 16.62
CA LYS A 51 19.74 -10.94 16.41
C LYS A 51 19.36 -11.83 15.22
N HIS A 52 18.08 -12.20 15.11
CA HIS A 52 17.61 -13.00 13.98
C HIS A 52 17.81 -12.29 12.65
N MET A 53 17.42 -11.02 12.57
CA MET A 53 17.50 -10.23 11.35
C MET A 53 18.94 -10.02 10.89
N ASN A 54 19.86 -9.70 11.80
CA ASN A 54 21.28 -9.59 11.45
C ASN A 54 21.90 -10.93 11.01
N THR A 55 21.37 -12.06 11.49
CA THR A 55 21.87 -13.39 11.10
C THR A 55 21.32 -13.84 9.74
N VAL A 56 20.01 -13.71 9.54
CA VAL A 56 19.31 -14.23 8.34
C VAL A 56 19.35 -13.24 7.17
N HIS A 57 19.43 -11.95 7.48
CA HIS A 57 19.35 -10.85 6.52
C HIS A 57 20.60 -9.96 6.63
N ALA A 58 21.79 -10.57 6.66
CA ALA A 58 23.10 -9.95 6.93
C ALA A 58 23.55 -8.81 5.97
N GLY A 59 22.69 -8.33 5.08
CA GLY A 59 22.92 -7.15 4.23
C GLY A 59 22.01 -5.96 4.55
N PHE A 60 21.11 -6.07 5.52
CA PHE A 60 20.23 -4.98 5.94
C PHE A 60 20.78 -4.31 7.20
N CYS A 61 20.87 -2.98 7.17
CA CYS A 61 21.20 -2.20 8.35
C CYS A 61 19.96 -2.14 9.25
N ILE A 62 19.93 -2.98 10.29
CA ILE A 62 18.84 -3.07 11.24
C ILE A 62 19.28 -2.43 12.55
N PHE A 63 18.55 -1.42 13.00
CA PHE A 63 18.84 -0.75 14.25
C PHE A 63 18.26 -1.55 15.43
N PRO A 64 19.03 -1.75 16.51
CA PRO A 64 18.54 -2.47 17.69
C PRO A 64 17.39 -1.76 18.39
N ASP A 65 17.30 -0.43 18.26
CA ASP A 65 16.30 0.41 18.90
C ASP A 65 15.01 0.60 18.08
N ALA A 66 14.93 0.01 16.89
CA ALA A 66 13.73 0.04 16.07
C ALA A 66 12.56 -0.71 16.75
N TYR A 67 11.35 -0.16 16.65
CA TYR A 67 10.13 -0.90 17.02
C TYR A 67 9.91 -2.09 16.09
N CYS A 68 9.23 -3.12 16.58
CA CYS A 68 8.91 -4.32 15.80
C CYS A 68 7.45 -4.37 15.38
N ILE A 69 7.22 -4.82 14.15
CA ILE A 69 5.92 -4.92 13.50
C ILE A 69 5.64 -6.40 13.21
N ASN A 70 4.52 -6.90 13.73
CA ASN A 70 4.06 -8.24 13.43
C ASN A 70 3.18 -8.21 12.19
N VAL A 71 3.54 -9.01 11.19
CA VAL A 71 2.79 -9.19 9.94
C VAL A 71 2.29 -10.63 9.73
N GLY A 72 2.41 -11.46 10.77
CA GLY A 72 1.90 -12.82 10.86
C GLY A 72 0.56 -12.86 11.60
N SER A 73 0.44 -13.80 12.54
CA SER A 73 -0.70 -13.93 13.45
C SER A 73 -0.40 -13.32 14.81
N ARG A 74 -1.43 -13.04 15.62
CA ARG A 74 -1.29 -12.77 17.06
C ARG A 74 -1.14 -14.04 17.91
N LYS A 75 -1.35 -15.20 17.31
CA LYS A 75 -1.16 -16.48 18.00
C LYS A 75 0.33 -16.72 18.21
N GLU A 76 0.70 -17.06 19.44
CA GLU A 76 2.08 -17.39 19.79
C GLU A 76 2.62 -18.53 18.91
N GLY A 77 3.81 -18.34 18.35
CA GLY A 77 4.49 -19.24 17.42
C GLY A 77 4.13 -19.02 15.93
N ASP A 78 3.11 -18.19 15.65
CA ASP A 78 2.70 -17.82 14.30
C ASP A 78 2.98 -16.35 13.96
N GLU A 79 3.67 -15.63 14.85
CA GLU A 79 4.10 -14.26 14.60
C GLU A 79 5.20 -14.20 13.54
N ILE A 80 5.23 -13.08 12.82
CA ILE A 80 6.33 -12.75 11.92
C ILE A 80 6.71 -11.32 12.23
N TRP A 81 7.79 -11.16 12.98
CA TRP A 81 8.26 -9.87 13.45
C TRP A 81 9.33 -9.30 12.53
N TYR A 82 9.11 -8.07 12.06
CA TYR A 82 10.10 -7.28 11.36
C TYR A 82 10.37 -5.96 12.10
N PRO A 83 11.63 -5.52 12.16
CA PRO A 83 11.97 -4.15 12.54
C PRO A 83 11.28 -3.14 11.61
N ALA A 84 10.77 -2.03 12.17
CA ALA A 84 10.01 -1.02 11.43
C ALA A 84 10.85 -0.29 10.36
N ASP A 85 12.16 -0.18 10.58
CA ASP A 85 13.16 0.37 9.66
C ASP A 85 13.48 -0.55 8.46
N SER A 86 12.97 -1.79 8.47
CA SER A 86 13.19 -2.80 7.43
C SER A 86 11.98 -3.05 6.52
N ILE A 87 10.88 -2.33 6.76
CA ILE A 87 9.62 -2.49 6.04
C ILE A 87 9.17 -1.16 5.41
N PHE A 88 8.42 -1.27 4.31
CA PHE A 88 7.88 -0.14 3.57
C PHE A 88 6.36 -0.27 3.44
N ILE A 89 5.64 0.84 3.55
CA ILE A 89 4.20 0.86 3.26
C ILE A 89 4.00 0.54 1.78
N ALA A 90 3.20 -0.48 1.48
CA ALA A 90 2.91 -0.85 0.11
C ALA A 90 2.13 0.27 -0.60
N SER A 91 2.49 0.56 -1.85
CA SER A 91 1.83 1.58 -2.65
C SER A 91 0.39 1.20 -3.05
N GLY A 92 -0.41 2.19 -3.43
CA GLY A 92 -1.76 1.98 -3.95
C GLY A 92 -2.83 1.62 -2.91
N GLN A 93 -2.54 1.78 -1.62
CA GLN A 93 -3.52 1.57 -0.56
C GLN A 93 -4.36 2.82 -0.36
N SER A 94 -5.68 2.64 -0.25
CA SER A 94 -6.60 3.72 0.09
C SER A 94 -6.50 4.06 1.58
N VAL A 95 -6.59 5.36 1.89
CA VAL A 95 -6.72 5.86 3.27
C VAL A 95 -8.20 5.93 3.61
N SER A 96 -8.63 5.22 4.65
CA SER A 96 -10.04 5.13 5.07
C SER A 96 -10.41 6.02 6.25
N ASP A 97 -9.43 6.52 7.02
CA ASP A 97 -9.65 7.39 8.18
C ASP A 97 -9.27 8.83 7.79
N THR A 98 -10.27 9.63 7.42
CA THR A 98 -10.08 10.99 6.86
C THR A 98 -10.64 12.10 7.75
N ASN A 99 -10.91 11.84 9.03
CA ASN A 99 -11.49 12.84 9.95
C ASN A 99 -10.46 13.87 10.46
N ASP A 100 -9.40 14.14 9.70
CA ASP A 100 -8.40 15.14 10.02
C ASP A 100 -8.72 16.42 9.22
N GLY A 101 -9.06 17.50 9.93
CA GLY A 101 -9.46 18.77 9.34
C GLY A 101 -8.38 19.39 8.46
N ASP A 102 -7.11 19.24 8.85
CA ASP A 102 -5.97 19.80 8.13
C ASP A 102 -5.73 19.05 6.81
N LEU A 103 -5.87 17.72 6.83
CA LEU A 103 -5.82 16.91 5.61
C LEU A 103 -6.99 17.23 4.67
N THR A 104 -8.17 17.47 5.22
CA THR A 104 -9.36 17.80 4.45
C THR A 104 -9.19 19.10 3.68
N GLU A 105 -8.67 20.16 4.31
CA GLU A 105 -8.40 21.43 3.62
C GLU A 105 -7.37 21.26 2.50
N GLY A 106 -6.28 20.52 2.76
CA GLY A 106 -5.26 20.21 1.76
C GLY A 106 -5.81 19.43 0.56
N LEU A 107 -6.68 18.45 0.81
CA LEU A 107 -7.37 17.68 -0.23
C LEU A 107 -8.28 18.55 -1.07
N LEU A 108 -9.08 19.43 -0.44
CA LEU A 108 -9.97 20.35 -1.15
C LEU A 108 -9.19 21.29 -2.06
N LYS A 109 -8.14 21.94 -1.54
CA LYS A 109 -7.28 22.83 -2.33
C LYS A 109 -6.62 22.09 -3.52
N SER A 110 -6.22 20.84 -3.32
CA SER A 110 -5.58 20.03 -4.36
C SER A 110 -6.56 19.51 -5.42
N ALA A 111 -7.79 19.20 -5.03
CA ALA A 111 -8.82 18.66 -5.91
C ALA A 111 -9.60 19.76 -6.66
N GLN A 112 -9.67 20.98 -6.12
CA GLN A 112 -10.44 22.08 -6.71
C GLN A 112 -9.86 22.48 -8.06
N ARG A 113 -10.69 22.37 -9.11
CA ARG A 113 -10.33 22.74 -10.48
C ARG A 113 -11.48 23.46 -11.15
N LYS A 114 -11.16 24.45 -11.99
CA LYS A 114 -12.15 25.07 -12.88
C LYS A 114 -12.68 24.02 -13.87
N PRO A 115 -13.95 24.09 -14.30
CA PRO A 115 -14.52 23.12 -15.22
C PRO A 115 -13.70 22.90 -16.50
N CYS A 116 -13.21 23.97 -17.13
CA CYS A 116 -12.37 23.88 -18.33
C CYS A 116 -11.05 23.14 -18.08
N VAL A 117 -10.41 23.36 -16.94
CA VAL A 117 -9.17 22.67 -16.55
C VAL A 117 -9.46 21.19 -16.30
N ASN A 118 -10.57 20.89 -15.60
CA ASN A 118 -10.95 19.50 -15.34
C ASN A 118 -11.28 18.74 -16.62
N GLN A 119 -11.99 19.36 -17.56
CA GLN A 119 -12.25 18.80 -18.89
C GLN A 119 -10.96 18.53 -19.66
N GLY A 120 -10.01 19.48 -19.65
CA GLY A 120 -8.69 19.30 -20.26
C GLY A 120 -7.94 18.11 -19.66
N VAL A 121 -7.87 18.01 -18.33
CA VAL A 121 -7.20 16.89 -17.66
C VAL A 121 -7.85 15.54 -17.98
N ILE A 122 -9.19 15.44 -17.97
CA ILE A 122 -9.87 14.20 -18.36
C ILE A 122 -9.54 13.88 -19.82
N HIS A 123 -9.60 14.88 -20.70
CA HIS A 123 -9.36 14.70 -22.12
C HIS A 123 -7.92 14.26 -22.44
N GLU A 124 -6.92 14.76 -21.70
CA GLU A 124 -5.50 14.50 -21.97
C GLU A 124 -4.95 13.32 -21.17
N SER A 125 -5.30 13.22 -19.89
CA SER A 125 -4.64 12.32 -18.93
C SER A 125 -5.42 11.03 -18.67
N ALA A 126 -6.76 11.03 -18.77
CA ALA A 126 -7.54 9.84 -18.44
C ALA A 126 -7.57 8.81 -19.59
N LYS A 127 -7.41 9.24 -20.83
CA LYS A 127 -7.60 8.39 -22.00
C LYS A 127 -6.57 7.27 -22.14
N LYS A 128 -5.30 7.55 -21.82
CA LYS A 128 -4.22 6.55 -21.89
C LYS A 128 -4.39 5.42 -20.86
N PRO A 129 -4.57 5.68 -19.55
CA PRO A 129 -4.80 4.60 -18.58
C PRO A 129 -6.13 3.87 -18.80
N LEU A 130 -7.12 4.53 -19.42
CA LEU A 130 -8.36 3.87 -19.85
C LEU A 130 -8.21 3.08 -21.16
N GLY A 131 -7.02 3.00 -21.77
CA GLY A 131 -6.80 2.25 -23.00
C GLY A 131 -7.49 2.83 -24.25
N ILE A 132 -7.94 4.09 -24.20
CA ILE A 132 -8.58 4.82 -25.30
C ILE A 132 -7.53 5.39 -26.27
N LEU A 133 -6.39 5.87 -25.74
CA LEU A 133 -5.27 6.38 -26.53
C LEU A 133 -3.98 5.60 -26.24
N GLY A 134 -3.22 5.27 -27.30
CA GLY A 134 -1.87 4.72 -27.17
C GLY A 134 -1.81 3.27 -26.66
N ALA A 135 -2.56 2.38 -27.31
CA ALA A 135 -2.63 0.99 -26.89
C ALA A 135 -1.35 0.21 -27.25
N GLU A 136 -0.55 -0.13 -26.24
CA GLU A 136 0.26 -1.35 -26.28
C GLU A 136 -0.70 -2.54 -26.03
N GLY A 137 -1.43 -2.96 -27.07
CA GLY A 137 -2.29 -4.16 -27.04
C GLY A 137 -3.73 -3.95 -27.50
N PRO A 138 -4.47 -5.04 -27.82
CA PRO A 138 -5.85 -4.94 -28.30
C PRO A 138 -6.83 -4.74 -27.12
N ASN A 139 -7.30 -3.50 -26.92
CA ASN A 139 -8.14 -3.16 -25.77
C ASN A 139 -9.63 -3.44 -26.02
N TYR A 140 -10.28 -2.63 -26.86
CA TYR A 140 -11.74 -2.62 -27.03
C TYR A 140 -12.20 -3.21 -28.36
N SER A 141 -11.37 -3.08 -29.40
CA SER A 141 -11.69 -3.54 -30.75
C SER A 141 -11.84 -5.06 -30.86
N VAL A 142 -11.16 -5.84 -30.02
CA VAL A 142 -11.34 -7.31 -29.94
C VAL A 142 -12.73 -7.72 -29.47
N PHE A 143 -13.42 -6.82 -28.78
CA PHE A 143 -14.81 -6.99 -28.38
C PHE A 143 -15.79 -6.34 -29.36
N GLY A 144 -15.31 -5.84 -30.52
CA GLY A 144 -16.12 -5.10 -31.48
C GLY A 144 -16.59 -3.73 -30.97
N LEU A 145 -15.91 -3.17 -29.97
CA LEU A 145 -16.25 -1.87 -29.37
C LEU A 145 -15.37 -0.77 -29.96
N GLU A 146 -16.02 0.32 -30.37
CA GLU A 146 -15.38 1.56 -30.77
C GLU A 146 -15.66 2.64 -29.73
N ILE A 147 -14.61 3.34 -29.29
CA ILE A 147 -14.72 4.43 -28.31
C ILE A 147 -14.48 5.76 -29.02
N GLU A 148 -15.48 6.64 -28.96
CA GLU A 148 -15.32 7.99 -29.47
C GLU A 148 -14.37 8.82 -28.58
N ASN A 149 -13.41 9.48 -29.22
CA ASN A 149 -12.38 10.26 -28.53
C ASN A 149 -12.84 11.70 -28.17
N ARG A 150 -14.11 11.88 -27.80
CA ARG A 150 -14.72 13.20 -27.52
C ARG A 150 -15.75 13.12 -26.40
N PHE A 151 -16.02 14.25 -25.76
CA PHE A 151 -17.16 14.35 -24.85
C PHE A 151 -18.47 14.41 -25.62
N THR A 152 -19.48 13.70 -25.13
CA THR A 152 -20.86 13.84 -25.61
C THR A 152 -21.42 15.20 -25.21
N VAL A 153 -21.89 15.97 -26.20
CA VAL A 153 -22.54 17.25 -25.97
C VAL A 153 -24.03 17.00 -25.73
N LEU A 154 -24.54 17.44 -24.58
CA LEU A 154 -25.96 17.38 -24.25
C LEU A 154 -26.60 18.74 -24.48
N ASN A 155 -27.64 18.78 -25.32
CA ASN A 155 -28.45 19.98 -25.50
C ASN A 155 -29.53 19.99 -24.42
N ILE A 156 -29.41 20.89 -23.44
CA ILE A 156 -30.46 21.09 -22.43
C ILE A 156 -31.59 21.88 -23.09
N VAL A 157 -32.67 21.20 -23.43
CA VAL A 157 -33.92 21.86 -23.82
C VAL A 157 -34.58 22.35 -22.54
N LYS A 158 -34.53 23.67 -22.29
CA LYS A 158 -35.42 24.29 -21.30
C LYS A 158 -36.85 24.13 -21.82
N LEU A 159 -37.60 23.22 -21.22
CA LEU A 159 -39.06 23.26 -21.29
C LEU A 159 -39.48 24.54 -20.54
N LEU A 160 -39.76 25.60 -21.30
CA LEU A 160 -40.41 26.80 -20.79
C LEU A 160 -41.86 26.40 -20.47
N GLY A 161 -42.19 26.40 -19.18
CA GLY A 161 -43.55 26.50 -18.68
C GLY A 161 -43.90 27.96 -18.44
#